data_AF-A0A6I2SQX9-F1
#
_entry.id   AF-A0A6I2SQX9-F1
#
_cell.length_a   1.000
_cell.length_b   1.000
_cell.length_c   1.000
_cell.angle_alpha   90.00
_cell.angle_beta   90.00
_cell.angle_gamma   90.00
#
_symmetry.space_group_name_H-M   'P 1'
#
loop_
_entity.id
_entity.type
_entity.pdbx_description
1 polymer ?
#
loop_
_entity_poly.entity_id
_entity_poly.type
_entity_poly.pdbx_seq_one_letter_code
_entity_poly.pdbx_strand_id
1 'polypeptide(L)'
;MKPTVFPPHYHHEHGPIKNVNEVIKEQRTVGQQAADWIATKVGSWEFIICQSLILTVWAILNVTAWVRHWDPYPFILMNLVLSLQAAYTAPMIMMSQNRKADHDRIEAHIDYEVNLKAETEIRVILENLEAQNIAIAEIHKMLAAVYTQKTGEE
;
A
#
# COMPACT_ATOMS: atom_id res chain seq x y z
N MET A 1 2.53 41.71 34.22
CA MET A 1 2.81 40.46 33.50
C MET A 1 1.65 40.22 32.54
N LYS A 2 1.92 39.93 31.26
CA LYS A 2 0.85 39.51 30.33
C LYS A 2 0.45 38.09 30.74
N PRO A 3 -0.84 37.78 30.92
CA PRO A 3 -1.25 36.43 31.27
C PRO A 3 -0.82 35.45 30.18
N THR A 4 -0.28 34.30 30.59
CA THR A 4 -0.01 33.17 29.69
C THR A 4 -1.36 32.64 29.19
N VAL A 5 -1.61 32.82 27.90
CA VAL A 5 -2.82 32.32 27.24
C VAL A 5 -2.47 30.99 26.63
N PHE A 6 -3.03 29.91 27.16
CA PHE A 6 -2.92 28.59 26.57
C PHE A 6 -3.79 28.51 25.31
N PRO A 7 -3.35 27.81 24.26
CA PRO A 7 -4.21 27.50 23.13
C PRO A 7 -5.45 26.70 23.58
N PRO A 8 -6.58 26.83 22.89
CA PRO A 8 -7.77 26.05 23.20
C PRO A 8 -7.51 24.54 23.05
N HIS A 9 -8.24 23.71 23.81
CA HIS A 9 -8.13 22.26 23.71
C HIS A 9 -8.43 21.77 22.29
N TYR A 10 -7.47 21.05 21.70
CA TYR A 10 -7.68 20.41 20.41
C TYR A 10 -8.74 19.32 20.54
N HIS A 11 -9.80 19.42 19.74
CA HIS A 11 -10.81 18.38 19.60
C HIS A 11 -10.54 17.65 18.29
N HIS A 12 -10.48 16.32 18.34
CA HIS A 12 -10.38 15.48 17.15
C HIS A 12 -11.72 15.54 16.40
N GLU A 13 -11.88 16.52 15.51
CA GLU A 13 -13.04 16.65 14.64
C GLU A 13 -12.74 16.05 13.25
N HIS A 14 -12.64 14.72 13.19
CA HIS A 14 -12.64 14.03 11.90
C HIS A 14 -13.48 12.76 11.93
N GLY A 15 -14.10 12.46 10.79
CA GLY A 15 -14.84 11.22 10.58
C GLY A 15 -13.91 10.00 10.59
N PRO A 16 -14.45 8.79 10.80
CA PRO A 16 -13.66 7.57 10.87
C PRO A 16 -12.80 7.38 9.61
N ILE A 17 -11.57 6.91 9.81
CA ILE A 17 -10.63 6.60 8.73
C ILE A 17 -11.31 5.60 7.79
N LYS A 18 -11.57 6.00 6.55
CA LYS A 18 -12.19 5.14 5.55
C LYS A 18 -11.21 4.03 5.20
N ASN A 19 -11.65 2.78 5.31
CA ASN A 19 -10.83 1.64 4.90
C ASN A 19 -10.78 1.58 3.37
N VAL A 20 -9.56 1.61 2.82
CA VAL A 20 -9.30 1.48 1.37
C VAL A 20 -10.03 0.26 0.78
N ASN A 21 -10.04 -0.85 1.52
CA ASN A 21 -10.67 -2.10 1.08
C ASN A 21 -12.19 -2.00 0.98
N GLU A 22 -12.85 -1.20 1.82
CA GLU A 22 -14.31 -1.02 1.78
C GLU A 22 -14.73 -0.24 0.54
N VAL A 23 -13.99 0.83 0.22
CA VAL A 23 -14.22 1.65 -0.98
C VAL A 23 -14.05 0.84 -2.26
N ILE A 24 -13.11 -0.12 -2.28
CA ILE A 24 -12.77 -0.91 -3.47
C ILE A 24 -13.65 -2.16 -3.61
N LYS A 25 -14.13 -2.75 -2.49
CA LYS A 25 -14.94 -3.97 -2.50
C LYS A 25 -16.28 -3.79 -3.20
N GLU A 26 -16.86 -2.60 -3.17
CA GLU A 26 -18.14 -2.29 -3.81
C GLU A 26 -18.11 -2.37 -5.35
N GLN A 27 -16.93 -2.42 -5.98
CA GLN A 27 -16.80 -2.31 -7.45
C GLN A 27 -16.36 -3.61 -8.16
N ARG A 28 -16.20 -4.73 -7.46
CA ARG A 28 -15.61 -5.94 -8.06
C ARG A 28 -16.60 -6.74 -8.92
N THR A 29 -16.33 -6.83 -10.21
CA THR A 29 -17.06 -7.69 -11.15
C THR A 29 -16.45 -9.09 -11.26
N VAL A 30 -17.24 -10.08 -11.72
CA VAL A 30 -16.80 -11.49 -11.82
C VAL A 30 -15.62 -11.66 -12.79
N GLY A 31 -15.60 -10.91 -13.89
CA GLY A 31 -14.49 -10.93 -14.86
C GLY A 31 -13.18 -10.38 -14.27
N GLN A 32 -13.26 -9.39 -13.38
CA GLN A 32 -12.09 -8.85 -12.68
C GLN A 32 -11.50 -9.86 -11.70
N GLN A 33 -12.35 -10.62 -10.99
CA GLN A 33 -11.91 -11.69 -10.09
C GLN A 33 -11.18 -12.81 -10.85
N ALA A 34 -11.71 -13.21 -12.01
CA ALA A 34 -11.06 -14.20 -12.87
C ALA A 34 -9.68 -13.71 -13.37
N ALA A 35 -9.59 -12.46 -13.83
CA ALA A 35 -8.32 -11.88 -14.26
C ALA A 35 -7.28 -11.78 -13.13
N ASP A 36 -7.68 -11.39 -11.91
CA ASP A 36 -6.80 -11.39 -10.73
C ASP A 36 -6.28 -12.78 -10.40
N TRP A 37 -7.17 -13.78 -10.46
CA TRP A 37 -6.80 -15.17 -10.19
C TRP A 37 -5.81 -15.69 -11.22
N ILE A 38 -6.08 -15.47 -12.52
CA ILE A 38 -5.18 -15.89 -13.61
C ILE A 38 -3.82 -15.19 -13.49
N ALA A 39 -3.78 -13.88 -13.25
CA ALA A 39 -2.53 -13.15 -13.11
C ALA A 39 -1.68 -13.66 -11.94
N THR A 40 -2.33 -14.03 -10.83
CA THR A 40 -1.64 -14.60 -9.65
C THR A 40 -1.12 -16.02 -9.92
N LYS A 41 -1.85 -16.82 -10.70
CA LYS A 41 -1.45 -18.19 -11.06
C LYS A 41 -0.34 -18.22 -12.11
N VAL A 42 -0.44 -17.40 -13.15
CA VAL A 42 0.57 -17.36 -14.23
C VAL A 42 1.90 -16.77 -13.74
N GLY A 43 1.87 -15.89 -12.74
CA GLY A 43 3.08 -15.33 -12.11
C GLY A 43 3.76 -16.21 -11.07
N SER A 44 3.28 -17.43 -10.80
CA SER A 44 3.86 -18.29 -9.74
C SER A 44 5.00 -19.17 -10.26
N TRP A 45 6.00 -19.41 -9.41
CA TRP A 45 7.10 -20.33 -9.70
C TRP A 45 6.61 -21.77 -9.96
N GLU A 46 5.57 -22.20 -9.26
CA GLU A 46 4.97 -23.53 -9.43
C GLU A 46 4.36 -23.70 -10.84
N PHE A 47 3.73 -22.66 -11.38
CA PHE A 47 3.17 -22.68 -12.72
C PHE A 47 4.26 -22.82 -13.79
N ILE A 48 5.36 -22.07 -13.67
CA ILE A 48 6.49 -22.14 -14.61
C ILE A 48 7.10 -23.54 -14.64
N ILE A 49 7.29 -24.17 -13.48
CA ILE A 49 7.84 -25.52 -13.37
C ILE A 49 6.89 -26.55 -14.00
N CYS A 50 5.60 -26.49 -13.65
CA CYS A 50 4.59 -27.40 -14.19
C CYS A 50 4.46 -27.27 -15.71
N GLN A 51 4.37 -26.04 -16.23
CA GLN A 51 4.30 -25.75 -17.66
C GLN A 51 5.54 -26.29 -18.40
N SER A 52 6.74 -26.06 -17.85
CA SER A 52 7.99 -26.54 -18.44
C SER A 52 8.05 -28.07 -18.48
N LEU A 53 7.57 -28.75 -17.44
CA LEU A 53 7.49 -30.21 -17.39
C LEU A 53 6.53 -30.75 -18.45
N ILE A 54 5.34 -30.16 -18.58
CA ILE A 54 4.35 -30.54 -19.59
C ILE A 54 4.93 -30.41 -21.00
N LEU A 55 5.58 -29.28 -21.31
CA LEU A 55 6.21 -29.06 -22.61
C LEU A 55 7.35 -30.06 -22.87
N THR A 56 8.16 -30.36 -21.85
CA THR A 56 9.25 -31.33 -21.95
C THR A 56 8.71 -32.74 -22.21
N VAL A 57 7.69 -33.18 -21.46
CA VAL A 57 7.03 -34.48 -21.64
C VAL A 57 6.39 -34.57 -23.03
N TRP A 58 5.71 -33.50 -23.48
CA TRP A 58 5.10 -33.44 -24.80
C TRP A 58 6.15 -33.58 -25.92
N ALA A 59 7.28 -32.88 -25.80
CA ALA A 59 8.38 -32.99 -26.76
C ALA A 59 8.98 -34.39 -26.78
N ILE A 60 9.25 -35.00 -25.61
CA ILE A 60 9.79 -36.36 -25.50
C ILE A 60 8.84 -37.38 -26.13
N LEU A 61 7.54 -37.31 -25.84
CA LEU A 61 6.54 -38.22 -26.40
C LEU A 61 6.42 -38.09 -27.93
N ASN A 62 6.51 -36.88 -28.48
CA ASN A 62 6.48 -36.67 -29.93
C ASN A 62 7.75 -37.14 -30.63
N VAL A 63 8.94 -36.94 -30.02
CA VAL A 63 10.22 -37.37 -30.59
C VAL A 63 10.42 -38.89 -30.51
N THR A 64 9.96 -39.52 -29.42
CA THR A 64 10.11 -40.98 -29.22
C THR A 64 9.07 -41.80 -30.01
N ALA A 65 8.17 -41.14 -30.75
CA ALA A 65 7.23 -41.74 -31.69
C ALA A 65 6.45 -42.95 -31.13
N TRP A 66 6.02 -42.90 -29.87
CA TRP A 66 5.26 -44.00 -29.24
C TRP A 66 3.87 -44.20 -29.88
N VAL A 67 3.26 -43.15 -30.44
CA VAL A 67 1.98 -43.21 -31.15
C VAL A 67 1.99 -42.16 -32.26
N ARG A 68 2.36 -42.52 -33.51
CA ARG A 68 2.23 -41.70 -34.75
C ARG A 68 2.61 -40.21 -34.61
N HIS A 69 3.78 -39.81 -35.11
CA HIS A 69 4.27 -38.41 -35.24
C HIS A 69 3.16 -37.36 -35.47
N TRP A 70 2.57 -36.85 -34.38
CA TRP A 70 1.38 -36.00 -34.44
C TRP A 70 1.78 -34.52 -34.57
N ASP A 71 2.97 -34.17 -34.08
CA ASP A 71 3.62 -32.88 -34.26
C ASP A 71 5.12 -33.07 -34.60
N PRO A 72 5.47 -33.35 -35.87
CA PRO A 72 6.86 -33.48 -36.31
C PRO A 72 7.65 -32.18 -36.11
N TYR A 73 8.97 -32.28 -35.97
CA TYR A 73 9.86 -31.12 -35.93
C TYR A 73 9.57 -30.22 -37.16
N PRO A 74 9.22 -28.92 -37.00
CA PRO A 74 9.55 -28.01 -35.89
C PRO A 74 8.46 -27.75 -34.81
N PHE A 75 7.57 -28.71 -34.53
CA PHE A 75 6.49 -28.61 -33.52
C PHE A 75 5.53 -27.42 -33.76
N ILE A 76 4.81 -27.44 -34.87
CA ILE A 76 3.94 -26.33 -35.29
C ILE A 76 2.75 -26.14 -34.35
N LEU A 77 2.18 -27.24 -33.83
CA LEU A 77 1.03 -27.17 -32.94
C LEU A 77 1.40 -26.60 -31.58
N MET A 78 2.54 -27.03 -31.02
CA MET A 78 3.06 -26.47 -29.77
C MET A 78 3.31 -24.96 -29.90
N ASN A 79 3.94 -24.53 -31.00
CA ASN A 79 4.19 -23.12 -31.26
C ASN A 79 2.89 -22.31 -31.39
N LEU A 80 1.87 -22.85 -32.07
CA LEU A 80 0.57 -22.21 -32.20
C LEU A 80 -0.10 -22.02 -30.83
N VAL A 81 -0.13 -23.08 -30.02
CA VAL A 81 -0.76 -23.03 -28.69
C VAL A 81 -0.04 -22.05 -27.76
N LEU A 82 1.31 -22.07 -27.73
CA LEU A 82 2.09 -21.14 -26.92
C LEU A 82 1.91 -19.68 -27.36
N SER A 83 1.84 -19.44 -28.67
CA SER A 83 1.60 -18.10 -29.21
C SER A 83 0.21 -17.58 -28.81
N LEU A 84 -0.81 -18.43 -28.91
CA LEU A 84 -2.16 -18.10 -28.48
C LEU A 84 -2.22 -17.85 -26.97
N GLN A 85 -1.57 -18.71 -26.17
CA GLN A 85 -1.48 -18.56 -24.73
C GLN A 85 -0.85 -17.22 -24.36
N ALA A 86 0.27 -16.84 -24.98
CA ALA A 86 0.92 -15.56 -24.73
C ALA A 86 0.02 -14.37 -25.13
N ALA A 87 -0.65 -14.45 -26.28
CA ALA A 87 -1.53 -13.41 -26.79
C ALA A 87 -2.72 -13.13 -25.85
N TYR A 88 -3.29 -14.15 -25.21
CA TYR A 88 -4.36 -13.98 -24.21
C TYR A 88 -3.82 -13.58 -22.83
N THR A 89 -2.63 -14.05 -22.47
CA THR A 89 -2.02 -13.77 -21.16
C THR A 89 -1.65 -12.29 -21.01
N ALA A 90 -1.07 -11.68 -22.05
CA ALA A 90 -0.63 -10.28 -21.99
C ALA A 90 -1.75 -9.28 -21.61
N PRO A 91 -2.94 -9.26 -22.26
CA PRO A 91 -4.01 -8.35 -21.87
C PRO A 91 -4.61 -8.69 -20.51
N MET A 92 -4.69 -9.98 -20.11
CA MET A 92 -5.17 -10.35 -18.77
C MET A 92 -4.24 -9.84 -17.67
N ILE A 93 -2.92 -9.96 -17.88
CA ILE A 93 -1.92 -9.38 -16.98
C ILE A 93 -2.07 -7.86 -16.93
N MET A 94 -2.19 -7.20 -18.09
CA MET A 94 -2.35 -5.75 -18.17
C MET A 94 -3.62 -5.26 -17.46
N MET A 95 -4.73 -5.99 -17.57
CA MET A 95 -5.96 -5.69 -16.84
C MET A 95 -5.80 -5.82 -15.31
N SER A 96 -5.07 -6.84 -14.84
CA SER A 96 -4.76 -6.98 -13.41
C SER A 96 -3.78 -5.89 -12.93
N GLN A 97 -2.80 -5.51 -13.75
CA GLN A 97 -1.86 -4.43 -13.46
C GLN A 97 -2.56 -3.07 -13.39
N ASN A 98 -3.39 -2.70 -14.36
CA ASN A 98 -4.15 -1.45 -14.34
C ASN A 98 -5.01 -1.35 -13.08
N ARG A 99 -5.64 -2.47 -12.68
CA ARG A 99 -6.43 -2.51 -11.43
C ARG A 99 -5.57 -2.31 -10.18
N LYS A 100 -4.40 -2.94 -10.11
CA LYS A 100 -3.46 -2.72 -8.99
C LYS A 100 -3.01 -1.26 -8.94
N ALA A 101 -2.67 -0.66 -10.08
CA ALA A 101 -2.31 0.74 -10.15
C ALA A 101 -3.44 1.69 -9.70
N ASP A 102 -4.69 1.37 -10.02
CA ASP A 102 -5.85 2.11 -9.52
C ASP A 102 -6.01 1.98 -8.00
N HIS A 103 -5.82 0.78 -7.43
CA HIS A 103 -5.80 0.55 -5.99
C HIS A 103 -4.70 1.38 -5.32
N ASP A 104 -3.47 1.25 -5.80
CA ASP A 104 -2.30 1.96 -5.26
C ASP A 104 -2.48 3.48 -5.30
N ARG A 105 -3.15 4.00 -6.34
CA ARG A 105 -3.47 5.43 -6.44
C ARG A 105 -4.47 5.89 -5.38
N ILE A 106 -5.51 5.10 -5.12
CA ILE A 106 -6.52 5.41 -4.09
C ILE A 106 -5.87 5.36 -2.70
N GLU A 107 -5.06 4.32 -2.44
CA GLU A 107 -4.33 4.16 -1.20
C GLU A 107 -3.38 5.34 -0.96
N ALA A 108 -2.58 5.71 -1.96
CA ALA A 108 -1.68 6.86 -1.88
C ALA A 108 -2.43 8.18 -1.61
N HIS A 109 -3.64 8.35 -2.15
CA HIS A 109 -4.45 9.53 -1.89
C HIS A 109 -4.96 9.59 -0.44
N ILE A 110 -5.43 8.46 0.10
CA ILE A 110 -5.88 8.36 1.49
C ILE A 110 -4.70 8.59 2.45
N ASP A 111 -3.54 8.01 2.16
CA ASP A 111 -2.31 8.24 2.94
C ASP A 111 -1.89 9.71 2.92
N TYR A 112 -2.00 10.38 1.77
CA TYR A 112 -1.75 11.81 1.67
C TYR A 112 -2.69 12.63 2.57
N GLU A 113 -4.00 12.34 2.57
CA GLU A 113 -4.95 13.02 3.44
C GLU A 113 -4.65 12.78 4.92
N VAL A 114 -4.29 11.55 5.30
CA VAL A 114 -3.90 11.22 6.68
C VAL A 114 -2.65 11.98 7.09
N ASN A 115 -1.65 12.08 6.21
CA ASN A 115 -0.43 12.83 6.48
C ASN A 115 -0.66 14.33 6.67
N LEU A 116 -1.53 14.95 5.85
CA LEU A 116 -1.91 16.36 6.05
C LEU A 116 -2.61 16.59 7.39
N LYS A 117 -3.46 15.64 7.80
CA LYS A 117 -4.13 15.69 9.11
C LYS A 117 -3.11 15.56 10.24
N ALA A 118 -2.20 14.59 10.14
CA ALA A 118 -1.13 14.39 11.11
C ALA A 118 -0.22 15.63 11.24
N GLU A 119 0.12 16.28 10.12
CA GLU A 119 0.88 17.53 10.14
C GLU A 119 0.16 18.63 10.96
N THR A 120 -1.16 18.74 10.78
CA THR A 120 -1.98 19.72 11.52
C THR A 120 -2.04 19.38 13.00
N GLU A 121 -2.25 18.11 13.36
CA GLU A 121 -2.26 17.65 14.75
C GLU A 121 -0.90 17.90 15.43
N ILE A 122 0.21 17.62 14.73
CA ILE A 122 1.57 17.90 15.22
C ILE A 122 1.77 19.40 15.44
N ARG A 123 1.32 20.26 14.52
CA ARG A 123 1.41 21.72 14.68
C ARG A 123 0.72 22.19 15.97
N VAL A 124 -0.47 21.68 16.25
CA VAL A 124 -1.21 22.02 17.47
C VAL A 124 -0.49 21.52 18.73
N ILE A 125 0.11 20.32 18.68
CA ILE A 125 0.93 19.81 19.78
C ILE A 125 2.15 20.73 20.02
N LEU A 126 2.83 21.17 18.97
CA LEU A 126 3.98 22.08 19.07
C LEU A 126 3.58 23.43 19.68
N GLU A 127 2.46 24.01 19.27
CA GLU A 127 1.93 25.25 19.85
C GLU A 127 1.61 25.09 21.35
N ASN A 128 1.01 23.96 21.74
CA ASN A 128 0.74 23.65 23.14
C ASN A 128 2.02 23.44 23.96
N LEU A 129 3.05 22.82 23.39
CA LEU A 129 4.35 22.66 24.03
C LEU A 129 5.08 23.99 24.20
N GLU A 130 5.01 24.88 23.22
CA GLU A 130 5.59 26.23 23.32
C GLU A 130 4.91 27.04 24.43
N ALA A 131 3.57 27.02 24.50
CA ALA A 131 2.83 27.68 25.56
C ALA A 131 3.21 27.14 26.96
N GLN A 132 3.38 25.81 27.09
CA GLN A 132 3.86 25.19 28.33
C GLN A 132 5.28 25.64 28.69
N ASN A 133 6.20 25.69 27.73
CA ASN A 133 7.57 26.17 27.96
C ASN A 133 7.60 27.61 28.48
N ILE A 134 6.76 28.49 27.92
CA ILE A 134 6.62 29.88 28.39
C ILE A 134 6.11 29.92 29.83
N ALA A 135 5.07 29.14 30.15
CA ALA A 135 4.51 29.08 31.50
C ALA A 135 5.53 28.56 32.53
N ILE A 136 6.27 27.51 32.20
CA ILE A 136 7.33 26.96 33.06
C ILE A 136 8.43 28.00 33.29
N ALA A 137 8.84 28.74 32.26
CA ALA A 137 9.85 29.79 32.38
C ALA A 137 9.38 30.94 33.29
N GLU A 138 8.10 31.30 33.25
CA GLU A 138 7.53 32.31 34.13
C GLU A 138 7.47 31.83 35.58
N ILE A 139 7.02 30.60 35.82
CA ILE A 139 7.03 29.96 37.16
C ILE A 139 8.46 29.93 37.72
N HIS A 140 9.44 29.55 36.90
CA HIS A 140 10.84 29.51 37.34
C HIS A 140 11.36 30.89 37.75
N LYS A 141 11.00 31.96 37.02
CA LYS A 141 11.33 33.35 37.39
C LYS A 141 10.65 33.76 38.70
N MET A 142 9.37 33.41 38.90
CA MET A 142 8.66 33.72 40.15
C MET A 142 9.29 33.00 41.34
N LEU A 143 9.64 31.71 41.20
CA LEU A 143 10.33 30.94 42.24
C LEU A 143 11.69 31.55 42.61
N ALA A 144 12.49 31.98 41.61
CA ALA A 144 13.78 32.62 41.84
C ALA A 144 13.64 33.97 42.59
N ALA A 145 12.59 34.74 42.30
CA ALA A 145 12.30 35.99 43.01
C ALA A 145 11.92 35.73 44.48
N VAL A 146 11.07 34.72 44.74
CA VAL A 146 10.68 34.32 46.11
C VAL A 146 11.88 33.80 46.91
N TYR A 147 12.76 33.00 46.28
CA TYR A 147 13.97 32.52 46.94
C TYR A 147 14.88 33.69 47.34
N THR A 148 15.14 34.63 46.43
CA THR A 148 15.98 35.82 46.71
C THR A 148 15.42 36.70 47.83
N GLN A 149 14.10 36.86 47.93
CA GLN A 149 13.48 37.57 49.06
C GLN A 149 13.74 36.88 50.39
N LYS A 150 13.66 35.55 50.42
CA LYS A 150 13.80 34.77 51.65
C LYS A 150 15.25 34.74 52.17
N THR A 151 16.25 34.80 51.29
CA THR A 151 17.67 34.81 51.66
C THR A 151 18.20 36.21 52.02
N GLY A 152 17.46 37.28 51.71
CA GLY A 152 17.83 38.66 52.07
C GLY A 152 17.27 39.14 53.42
N GLU A 153 16.44 38.32 54.07
CA GLU A 153 15.86 38.60 55.41
C GLU A 153 16.57 37.85 56.56
N GLU A 154 17.60 37.05 56.26
CA GLU A 154 18.54 36.46 57.25
C GLU A 154 19.84 37.28 57.35
#